data_AF-A0A9E3FTQ9-F1
#
_entry.id   AF-A0A9E3FTQ9-F1
#
_cell.length_a   1.000
_cell.length_b   1.000
_cell.length_c   1.000
_cell.angle_alpha   90.00
_cell.angle_beta   90.00
_cell.angle_gamma   90.00
#
_symmetry.space_group_name_H-M   'P 1'
#
loop_
_entity.id
_entity.type
_entity.pdbx_description
1 polymer ?
#
loop_
_entity_poly.entity_id
_entity_poly.type
_entity_poly.pdbx_seq_one_letter_code
_entity_poly.pdbx_strand_id
1 'polypeptide(L)'
;MQGSQSSDREDALLESSHSESSAFLLMPTDDDAGLLALETQFNELAAELVTAQNASDAIGLEVGLPIGGSEAGQDAKMRKAEAILARLDPIEQAIMATPARTIVGLGVKARHAAYVMSHYWEAPIDRIDWDARAVRLLIEAVCDFAHTPLPFQN
;
A
#
# COMPACT_ATOMS: atom_id res chain seq x y z
N MET A 1 -33.05 -44.79 60.35
CA MET A 1 -33.27 -45.52 59.09
C MET A 1 -33.91 -44.56 58.11
N GLN A 2 -33.31 -44.41 56.92
CA GLN A 2 -33.91 -44.04 55.62
C GLN A 2 -34.85 -42.82 55.64
N GLY A 3 -34.54 -41.69 55.02
CA GLY A 3 -33.98 -41.53 53.68
C GLY A 3 -35.06 -40.93 52.80
N SER A 4 -34.85 -39.72 52.28
CA SER A 4 -35.53 -39.20 51.08
C SER A 4 -34.78 -37.95 50.61
N GLN A 5 -34.04 -38.15 49.54
CA GLN A 5 -33.51 -37.16 48.61
C GLN A 5 -34.67 -36.66 47.74
N SER A 6 -34.75 -35.36 47.47
CA SER A 6 -34.94 -34.78 46.12
C SER A 6 -35.28 -33.29 46.28
N SER A 7 -34.40 -32.42 45.82
CA SER A 7 -34.81 -31.12 45.29
C SER A 7 -33.85 -30.81 44.18
N ASP A 8 -34.44 -30.81 42.99
CA ASP A 8 -33.80 -30.91 41.71
C ASP A 8 -32.94 -29.69 41.39
N ARG A 9 -31.76 -30.01 40.84
CA ARG A 9 -30.94 -29.09 40.07
C ARG A 9 -31.59 -28.97 38.69
N GLU A 10 -32.30 -27.89 38.45
CA GLU A 10 -32.61 -27.43 37.10
C GLU A 10 -31.87 -26.11 36.85
N ASP A 11 -30.54 -26.18 36.86
CA ASP A 11 -29.73 -25.16 36.21
C ASP A 11 -29.61 -25.54 34.73
N ALA A 12 -30.45 -24.87 33.98
CA ALA A 12 -29.98 -23.96 32.94
C ALA A 12 -29.12 -24.56 31.81
N LEU A 13 -29.81 -24.64 30.67
CA LEU A 13 -29.40 -24.04 29.40
C LEU A 13 -28.55 -24.90 28.45
N LEU A 14 -29.31 -25.45 27.50
CA LEU A 14 -29.06 -25.40 26.06
C LEU A 14 -28.01 -26.36 25.52
N GLU A 15 -28.55 -27.54 25.23
CA GLU A 15 -28.07 -28.47 24.22
C GLU A 15 -27.63 -27.78 22.93
N SER A 16 -26.52 -28.32 22.44
CA SER A 16 -25.98 -28.20 21.10
C SER A 16 -27.03 -28.16 20.01
N SER A 17 -26.90 -27.20 19.10
CA SER A 17 -27.51 -27.29 17.77
C SER A 17 -26.62 -26.56 16.77
N HIS A 18 -25.98 -27.36 15.90
CA HIS A 18 -25.59 -27.03 14.53
C HIS A 18 -24.89 -25.66 14.35
N SER A 19 -23.57 -25.57 14.37
CA SER A 19 -22.70 -25.99 13.25
C SER A 19 -23.38 -25.95 11.87
N GLU A 20 -24.11 -24.88 11.58
CA GLU A 20 -24.08 -24.32 10.24
C GLU A 20 -22.72 -23.64 10.10
N SER A 21 -21.71 -24.47 9.81
CA SER A 21 -20.58 -24.06 9.02
C SER A 21 -21.17 -23.54 7.73
N SER A 22 -21.55 -22.25 7.77
CA SER A 22 -21.64 -21.43 6.58
C SER A 22 -20.23 -21.49 6.03
N ALA A 23 -20.01 -22.49 5.18
CA ALA A 23 -19.18 -22.35 4.01
C ALA A 23 -19.67 -21.07 3.35
N PHE A 24 -19.19 -19.94 3.89
CA PHE A 24 -19.15 -18.67 3.23
C PHE A 24 -18.36 -19.04 2.00
N LEU A 25 -19.11 -19.33 0.95
CA LEU A 25 -18.58 -19.58 -0.37
C LEU A 25 -17.75 -18.32 -0.61
N LEU A 26 -16.43 -18.45 -0.41
CA LEU A 26 -15.40 -17.59 -0.95
C LEU A 26 -15.52 -17.78 -2.46
N MET A 27 -16.63 -17.29 -3.02
CA MET A 27 -16.59 -16.75 -4.35
C MET A 27 -15.40 -15.80 -4.30
N PRO A 28 -14.43 -15.91 -5.20
CA PRO A 28 -13.44 -14.87 -5.36
C PRO A 28 -14.22 -13.66 -5.85
N THR A 29 -14.78 -12.91 -4.91
CA THR A 29 -15.34 -11.61 -5.15
C THR A 29 -14.14 -10.78 -5.55
N ASP A 30 -14.21 -10.25 -6.76
CA ASP A 30 -13.22 -9.38 -7.36
C ASP A 30 -13.24 -8.01 -6.65
N ASP A 31 -13.30 -8.03 -5.32
CA ASP A 31 -13.70 -6.93 -4.46
C ASP A 31 -12.72 -5.76 -4.56
N ASP A 32 -11.45 -6.06 -4.82
CA ASP A 32 -10.37 -5.08 -4.97
C ASP A 32 -9.67 -5.16 -6.34
N ALA A 33 -10.25 -5.81 -7.36
CA ALA A 33 -9.65 -5.84 -8.71
C ALA A 33 -9.37 -4.46 -9.26
N GLY A 34 -10.31 -3.53 -9.04
CA GLY A 34 -10.15 -2.14 -9.45
C GLY A 34 -8.93 -1.49 -8.82
N LEU A 35 -8.70 -1.73 -7.52
CA LEU A 35 -7.51 -1.23 -6.81
C LEU A 35 -6.23 -1.85 -7.38
N LEU A 36 -6.21 -3.16 -7.63
CA LEU A 36 -5.04 -3.85 -8.20
C LEU A 36 -4.71 -3.38 -9.62
N ALA A 37 -5.74 -3.13 -10.44
CA ALA A 37 -5.57 -2.60 -11.79
C ALA A 37 -5.03 -1.17 -11.78
N LEU A 38 -5.50 -0.33 -10.85
CA LEU A 38 -4.98 1.02 -10.66
C LEU A 38 -3.54 1.00 -10.16
N GLU A 39 -3.22 0.11 -9.23
CA GLU A 39 -1.88 -0.05 -8.70
C GLU A 39 -0.88 -0.49 -9.77
N THR A 40 -1.29 -1.38 -10.67
CA THR A 40 -0.47 -1.79 -11.81
C THR A 40 -0.15 -0.60 -12.71
N GLN A 41 -1.17 0.18 -13.10
CA GLN A 41 -1.00 1.39 -13.91
C GLN A 41 -0.10 2.43 -13.22
N PHE A 42 -0.29 2.60 -11.91
CA PHE A 42 0.54 3.49 -11.10
C PHE A 42 2.02 3.07 -11.14
N ASN A 43 2.31 1.79 -10.91
CA ASN A 43 3.68 1.27 -10.91
C ASN A 43 4.37 1.42 -12.28
N GLU A 44 3.63 1.22 -13.38
CA GLU A 44 4.15 1.43 -14.74
C GLU A 44 4.56 2.89 -14.98
N LEU A 45 3.70 3.83 -14.59
CA LEU A 45 3.99 5.26 -14.71
C LEU A 45 5.10 5.73 -13.77
N ALA A 46 5.14 5.22 -12.54
CA ALA A 46 6.23 5.51 -11.60
C ALA A 46 7.58 5.02 -12.15
N ALA A 47 7.62 3.82 -12.75
CA ALA A 47 8.81 3.31 -13.43
C ALA A 47 9.20 4.15 -14.66
N GLU A 48 8.21 4.62 -15.44
CA GLU A 48 8.43 5.54 -16.55
C GLU A 48 9.05 6.86 -16.05
N LEU A 49 8.56 7.39 -14.93
CA LEU A 49 9.04 8.61 -14.30
C LEU A 49 10.48 8.48 -13.81
N VAL A 50 10.82 7.38 -13.13
CA VAL A 50 12.20 7.08 -12.70
C VAL A 50 13.13 6.95 -13.90
N THR A 51 12.69 6.30 -14.97
CA THR A 51 13.48 6.17 -16.21
C THR A 51 13.71 7.54 -16.87
N ALA A 52 12.71 8.41 -16.88
CA ALA A 52 12.82 9.77 -17.40
C ALA A 52 13.80 10.63 -16.59
N GLN A 53 13.86 10.43 -15.26
CA GLN A 53 14.79 11.11 -14.36
C GLN A 53 16.22 10.55 -14.48
N ASN A 54 16.41 9.23 -14.49
CA ASN A 54 17.74 8.60 -14.53
C ASN A 54 18.47 8.79 -15.87
N ALA A 55 17.73 8.94 -16.98
CA ALA A 55 18.31 9.38 -18.25
C ALA A 55 18.94 10.79 -18.16
N SER A 56 18.73 11.50 -17.04
CA SER A 56 19.36 12.78 -16.74
C SER A 56 20.74 12.65 -16.10
N ASP A 57 20.94 11.68 -15.21
CA ASP A 57 22.17 11.56 -14.40
C ASP A 57 23.32 10.87 -15.16
N ALA A 58 23.01 9.95 -16.07
CA ALA A 58 24.03 9.23 -16.86
C ALA A 58 24.84 10.13 -17.82
N ILE A 59 24.35 11.34 -18.13
CA ILE A 59 25.06 12.31 -18.99
C ILE A 59 26.08 13.13 -18.17
N GLY A 60 26.08 13.02 -16.84
CA GLY A 60 26.95 13.78 -15.94
C GLY A 60 28.27 13.10 -15.52
N LEU A 61 28.46 11.81 -15.80
CA LEU A 61 29.59 11.04 -15.25
C LEU A 61 30.72 10.70 -16.24
N GLU A 62 30.57 10.95 -17.53
CA GLU A 62 31.67 10.82 -18.49
C GLU A 62 32.12 12.19 -19.01
N VAL A 63 33.39 12.51 -18.74
CA VAL A 63 34.18 13.65 -19.24
C VAL A 63 34.04 14.95 -18.44
N GLY A 64 35.08 15.22 -17.64
CA GLY A 64 35.29 16.49 -16.92
C GLY A 64 35.50 17.69 -17.85
N LEU A 65 34.40 18.23 -18.38
CA LEU A 65 34.31 19.53 -19.06
C LEU A 65 33.14 20.35 -18.48
N PRO A 66 33.22 21.69 -18.50
CA PRO A 66 32.31 22.53 -17.73
C PRO A 66 30.90 22.53 -18.32
N ILE A 67 29.95 22.10 -17.48
CA ILE A 67 28.59 22.62 -17.25
C ILE A 67 27.96 23.29 -18.48
N GLY A 68 27.16 22.53 -19.20
CA GLY A 68 26.34 23.01 -20.32
C GLY A 68 25.35 21.96 -20.78
N GLY A 69 24.56 21.40 -19.87
CA GLY A 69 23.33 20.73 -20.28
C GLY A 69 22.51 21.76 -21.05
N SER A 70 22.31 21.57 -22.36
CA SER A 70 21.52 22.49 -23.17
C SER A 70 20.19 22.74 -22.47
N GLU A 71 19.84 24.01 -22.21
CA GLU A 71 18.58 24.40 -21.57
C GLU A 71 17.38 23.73 -22.26
N ALA A 72 17.44 23.57 -23.59
CA ALA A 72 16.43 22.85 -24.37
C ALA A 72 16.30 21.36 -24.01
N GLY A 73 17.39 20.70 -23.60
CA GLY A 73 17.39 19.31 -23.15
C GLY A 73 16.91 19.15 -21.71
N GLN A 74 17.16 20.12 -20.83
CA GLN A 74 16.59 20.17 -19.48
C GLN A 74 15.08 20.44 -19.53
N ASP A 75 14.65 21.39 -20.37
CA ASP A 75 13.24 21.72 -20.59
C ASP A 75 12.44 20.54 -21.14
N ALA A 76 12.99 19.81 -22.13
CA ALA A 76 12.31 18.64 -22.68
C ALA A 76 12.13 17.53 -21.65
N LYS A 77 13.09 17.35 -20.73
CA LYS A 77 13.01 16.40 -19.62
C LYS A 77 11.98 16.83 -18.58
N MET A 78 11.99 18.11 -18.18
CA MET A 78 11.01 18.67 -17.25
C MET A 78 9.59 18.47 -17.79
N ARG A 79 9.34 18.82 -19.05
CA ARG A 79 8.03 18.62 -19.71
C ARG A 79 7.63 17.15 -19.75
N LYS A 80 8.58 16.23 -19.94
CA LYS A 80 8.29 14.79 -19.91
C LYS A 80 7.90 14.32 -18.51
N ALA A 81 8.62 14.76 -17.47
CA ALA A 81 8.29 14.45 -16.09
C ALA A 81 6.91 15.02 -15.69
N GLU A 82 6.65 16.28 -16.03
CA GLU A 82 5.35 16.95 -15.82
C GLU A 82 4.22 16.20 -16.53
N ALA A 83 4.43 15.74 -17.78
CA ALA A 83 3.44 14.97 -18.51
C ALA A 83 3.14 13.61 -17.86
N ILE A 84 4.15 12.95 -17.27
CA ILE A 84 3.95 11.69 -16.52
C ILE A 84 3.23 11.96 -15.20
N LEU A 85 3.59 13.03 -14.47
CA LEU A 85 2.92 13.43 -13.24
C LEU A 85 1.44 13.78 -13.48
N ALA A 86 1.14 14.47 -14.59
CA ALA A 86 -0.24 14.77 -14.99
C ALA A 86 -1.07 13.51 -15.29
N ARG A 87 -0.42 12.41 -15.71
CA ARG A 87 -1.06 11.10 -15.91
C ARG A 87 -1.21 10.32 -14.61
N LEU A 88 -0.31 10.53 -13.64
CA LEU A 88 -0.36 9.90 -12.32
C LEU A 88 -1.51 10.45 -11.47
N ASP A 89 -1.71 11.77 -11.45
CA ASP A 89 -2.73 12.44 -10.61
C ASP A 89 -4.13 11.78 -10.63
N PRO A 90 -4.77 11.52 -11.80
CA PRO A 90 -6.08 10.87 -11.82
C PRO A 90 -6.06 9.42 -11.30
N ILE A 91 -4.93 8.71 -11.41
CA ILE A 91 -4.78 7.35 -10.87
C ILE A 91 -4.64 7.40 -9.35
N GLU A 92 -3.85 8.32 -8.81
CA GLU A 92 -3.71 8.52 -7.36
C GLU A 92 -5.07 8.87 -6.73
N GLN A 93 -5.82 9.78 -7.36
CA GLN A 93 -7.18 10.13 -6.93
C GLN A 93 -8.11 8.91 -6.97
N ALA A 94 -8.03 8.07 -8.01
CA ALA A 94 -8.83 6.85 -8.11
C ALA A 94 -8.46 5.82 -7.04
N ILE A 95 -7.16 5.63 -6.74
CA ILE A 95 -6.69 4.76 -5.65
C ILE A 95 -7.22 5.25 -4.32
N MET A 96 -7.19 6.57 -4.07
CA MET A 96 -7.68 7.17 -2.84
C MET A 96 -9.19 7.02 -2.69
N ALA A 97 -9.95 7.27 -3.77
CA ALA A 97 -11.41 7.21 -3.79
C ALA A 97 -11.98 5.78 -3.73
N THR A 98 -11.26 4.79 -4.25
CA THR A 98 -11.74 3.40 -4.27
C THR A 98 -11.58 2.78 -2.88
N PRO A 99 -12.66 2.28 -2.25
CA PRO A 99 -12.56 1.64 -0.93
C PRO A 99 -11.83 0.30 -1.03
N ALA A 100 -10.99 -0.01 -0.04
CA ALA A 100 -10.39 -1.33 0.11
C ALA A 100 -11.35 -2.25 0.86
N ARG A 101 -11.65 -3.41 0.30
CA ARG A 101 -12.60 -4.40 0.86
C ARG A 101 -11.90 -5.62 1.44
N THR A 102 -10.66 -5.86 1.03
CA THR A 102 -9.83 -6.97 1.50
C THR A 102 -8.49 -6.46 2.03
N ILE A 103 -7.73 -7.35 2.67
CA ILE A 103 -6.37 -7.01 3.10
C ILE A 103 -5.44 -6.67 1.93
N VAL A 104 -5.68 -7.27 0.76
CA VAL A 104 -4.91 -7.00 -0.45
C VAL A 104 -5.14 -5.56 -0.90
N GLY A 105 -6.39 -5.09 -0.98
CA GLY A 105 -6.70 -3.70 -1.29
C GLY A 105 -6.17 -2.71 -0.25
N LEU A 106 -6.11 -3.11 1.02
CA LEU A 106 -5.48 -2.29 2.06
C LEU A 106 -3.96 -2.20 1.87
N GLY A 107 -3.32 -3.29 1.44
CA GLY A 107 -1.92 -3.33 1.01
C GLY A 107 -1.63 -2.34 -0.13
N VAL A 108 -2.51 -2.29 -1.14
CA VAL A 108 -2.41 -1.29 -2.22
C VAL A 108 -2.41 0.13 -1.69
N LYS A 109 -3.34 0.46 -0.79
CA LYS A 109 -3.42 1.80 -0.19
C LYS A 109 -2.22 2.11 0.69
N ALA A 110 -1.74 1.17 1.48
CA ALA A 110 -0.55 1.35 2.32
C ALA A 110 0.69 1.59 1.46
N ARG A 111 0.85 0.85 0.36
CA ARG A 111 1.94 1.05 -0.59
C ARG A 111 1.87 2.40 -1.27
N HIS A 112 0.69 2.83 -1.69
CA HIS A 112 0.49 4.16 -2.26
C HIS A 112 0.79 5.27 -1.24
N ALA A 113 0.34 5.11 0.02
CA ALA A 113 0.68 6.04 1.08
C ALA A 113 2.20 6.09 1.35
N ALA A 114 2.89 4.96 1.31
CA ALA A 114 4.34 4.89 1.41
C ALA A 114 5.00 5.74 0.32
N TYR A 115 4.56 5.59 -0.93
CA TYR A 115 5.06 6.38 -2.06
C TYR A 115 4.88 7.88 -1.85
N VAL A 116 3.66 8.33 -1.50
CA VAL A 116 3.36 9.76 -1.29
C VAL A 116 4.16 10.32 -0.10
N MET A 117 4.40 9.49 0.92
CA MET A 117 5.12 9.85 2.14
C MET A 117 6.55 9.30 2.15
N SER A 118 7.21 9.21 0.99
CA SER A 118 8.54 8.60 0.84
C SER A 118 9.58 9.19 1.79
N HIS A 119 9.47 10.49 2.10
CA HIS A 119 10.34 11.20 3.03
C HIS A 119 10.37 10.60 4.45
N TYR A 120 9.37 9.82 4.87
CA TYR A 120 9.39 9.09 6.15
C TYR A 120 10.38 7.92 6.19
N TRP A 121 10.89 7.49 5.03
CA TRP A 121 11.93 6.47 4.89
C TRP A 121 13.33 7.05 4.67
N GLU A 122 13.49 8.37 4.53
CA GLU A 122 14.80 9.01 4.33
C GLU A 122 15.69 9.01 5.59
N ALA A 123 15.09 8.77 6.77
CA ALA A 123 15.80 8.67 8.04
C ALA A 123 15.47 7.36 8.78
N PRO A 124 16.37 6.90 9.67
CA PRO A 124 16.08 5.83 10.62
C PRO A 124 14.84 6.12 11.48
N ILE A 125 14.10 5.08 11.84
CA ILE A 125 12.81 5.19 12.57
C ILE A 125 12.93 5.86 13.95
N ASP A 126 14.12 5.83 14.57
CA ASP A 126 14.43 6.50 15.84
C ASP A 126 14.70 8.00 15.68
N ARG A 127 14.80 8.50 14.45
CA ARG A 127 15.17 9.88 14.11
C ARG A 127 14.07 10.68 13.40
N ILE A 128 12.90 10.08 13.19
CA ILE A 128 11.75 10.74 12.60
C ILE A 128 10.77 11.19 13.69
N ASP A 129 9.95 12.19 13.35
CA ASP A 129 8.91 12.70 14.23
C ASP A 129 7.91 11.61 14.62
N TRP A 130 7.27 11.79 15.77
CA TRP A 130 6.34 10.80 16.32
C TRP A 130 5.21 10.42 15.35
N ASP A 131 4.63 11.41 14.66
CA ASP A 131 3.54 11.17 13.71
C ASP A 131 4.02 10.40 12.48
N ALA A 132 5.18 10.78 11.93
CA ALA A 132 5.83 10.07 10.83
C ALA A 132 6.15 8.61 11.22
N ARG A 133 6.62 8.39 12.45
CA ARG A 133 6.86 7.06 13.01
C ARG A 133 5.60 6.22 13.10
N ALA A 134 4.51 6.80 13.62
CA ALA A 134 3.24 6.08 13.76
C ALA A 134 2.69 5.65 12.39
N VAL A 135 2.73 6.56 11.40
CA VAL A 135 2.28 6.26 10.03
C VAL A 135 3.16 5.21 9.37
N ARG A 136 4.50 5.34 9.47
CA ARG A 136 5.44 4.36 8.92
C ARG A 136 5.22 2.96 9.49
N LEU A 137 5.07 2.83 10.81
CA LEU A 137 4.81 1.54 11.47
C LEU A 137 3.48 0.92 11.02
N LEU A 138 2.44 1.73 10.86
CA LEU A 138 1.14 1.26 10.36
C LEU A 138 1.26 0.74 8.92
N ILE A 139 1.94 1.50 8.06
CA ILE A 139 2.16 1.13 6.66
C ILE A 139 2.97 -0.16 6.56
N GLU A 140 4.10 -0.27 7.27
CA GLU A 140 4.94 -1.47 7.31
C GLU A 140 4.13 -2.69 7.76
N ALA A 141 3.37 -2.58 8.86
CA ALA A 141 2.55 -3.67 9.37
C ALA A 141 1.45 -4.12 8.38
N VAL A 142 0.79 -3.17 7.71
CA VAL A 142 -0.24 -3.49 6.72
C VAL A 142 0.38 -4.15 5.49
N CYS A 143 1.49 -3.62 4.97
CA CYS A 143 2.18 -4.17 3.82
C CYS A 143 2.70 -5.59 4.09
N ASP A 144 3.27 -5.83 5.27
CA ASP A 144 3.72 -7.15 5.71
C ASP A 144 2.56 -8.14 5.80
N PHE A 145 1.44 -7.74 6.39
CA PHE A 145 0.25 -8.57 6.54
C PHE A 145 -0.47 -8.84 5.21
N ALA A 146 -0.43 -7.89 4.28
CA ALA A 146 -0.95 -8.03 2.92
C ALA A 146 0.00 -8.76 1.97
N HIS A 147 1.23 -9.09 2.40
CA HIS A 147 2.31 -9.63 1.57
C HIS A 147 2.62 -8.77 0.34
N THR A 148 2.47 -7.45 0.47
CA THR A 148 2.79 -6.47 -0.57
C THR A 148 4.10 -5.76 -0.21
N PRO A 149 5.19 -5.92 -0.98
CA PRO A 149 6.47 -5.33 -0.62
C PRO A 149 6.41 -3.79 -0.73
N LEU A 150 7.08 -3.11 0.21
CA LEU A 150 7.29 -1.67 0.16
C LEU A 150 8.21 -1.29 -1.01
N PRO A 151 8.01 -0.09 -1.60
CA PRO A 151 8.82 0.38 -2.71
C PRO A 151 10.24 0.81 -2.28
N PHE A 152 10.49 0.92 -0.97
CA PHE A 152 11.77 1.31 -0.39
C PHE A 152 12.28 0.16 0.47
N GLN A 153 13.43 -0.41 0.12
CA GLN A 153 14.12 -1.39 0.94
C GLN A 153 15.14 -0.64 1.83
N ASN A 154 15.07 -0.87 3.14
CA ASN A 154 16.08 -0.44 4.11
C ASN A 154 17.02 -1.59 4.45
#